data_AF-A0A6F9CM84-F1
#
_entry.id   AF-A0A6F9CM84-F1
#
_cell.length_a   1.000
_cell.length_b   1.000
_cell.length_c   1.000
_cell.angle_alpha   90.00
_cell.angle_beta   90.00
_cell.angle_gamma   90.00
#
_symmetry.space_group_name_H-M   'P 1'
#
loop_
_entity.id
_entity.type
_entity.pdbx_description
1 polymer ?
#
loop_
_entity_poly.entity_id
_entity_poly.type
_entity_poly.pdbx_seq_one_letter_code
_entity_poly.pdbx_strand_id
1 'polypeptide(L)'
;AGFMTGGFELRSFLFYGGCGFTIMRCMSFALENCEKKEGNYSILELLKYNFYLPFFYFGPIMTFDKFYVQVNKADLTRKEGAIWNISLQGLVQLGAILTVDILFHFLYILSIPTDMKLLKHMSDWAVVGLAYYSLVYDWVKAAVMFGVINTVSRLDHLDPPQPPKCITMLYVFSETYVYDYLGGKHDNLWDEAIATLCTFGITVLWLGPCQVVAVFNTFNFWTIILYNVIALNSLEFTKLVAKRLLLKVTYCLVQLIKERERRQVLIDDPDPIPPPAPVPPPTPTTPTVVTSTAPIQPVVDPSKEKAE
;
A
#
# COMPACT_ATOMS: atom_id res chain seq x y z
N ALA A 1 -15.60 -26.82 30.35
CA ALA A 1 -14.29 -26.13 30.36
C ALA A 1 -13.72 -26.15 28.94
N GLY A 2 -14.09 -25.16 28.13
CA GLY A 2 -13.55 -24.98 26.77
C GLY A 2 -12.71 -23.69 26.80
N PHE A 3 -11.41 -23.85 26.99
CA PHE A 3 -10.46 -22.74 26.98
C PHE A 3 -10.42 -22.18 25.56
N MET A 4 -10.74 -20.89 25.40
CA MET A 4 -10.72 -20.21 24.10
C MET A 4 -9.34 -20.38 23.44
N THR A 5 -9.30 -21.11 22.33
CA THR A 5 -8.17 -21.17 21.40
C THR A 5 -8.15 -19.95 20.48
N GLY A 6 -8.29 -18.74 21.05
CA GLY A 6 -8.06 -17.47 20.37
C GLY A 6 -6.65 -16.99 20.67
N GLY A 7 -5.66 -17.55 19.98
CA GLY A 7 -4.24 -17.34 20.28
C GLY A 7 -3.80 -15.88 20.10
N PHE A 8 -3.20 -15.31 21.16
CA PHE A 8 -1.99 -14.47 21.24
C PHE A 8 -1.42 -13.70 20.01
N GLU A 9 -2.17 -13.34 18.98
CA GLU A 9 -1.64 -12.59 17.82
C GLU A 9 -1.10 -11.20 18.23
N LEU A 10 -1.73 -10.58 19.23
CA LEU A 10 -1.29 -9.28 19.74
C LEU A 10 0.13 -9.35 20.36
N ARG A 11 0.51 -10.47 20.98
CA ARG A 11 1.84 -10.63 21.59
C ARG A 11 2.92 -10.65 20.50
N SER A 12 2.70 -11.41 19.45
CA SER A 12 3.62 -11.49 18.31
C SER A 12 3.74 -10.13 17.63
N PHE A 13 2.62 -9.44 17.41
CA PHE A 13 2.61 -8.10 16.82
C PHE A 13 3.38 -7.07 17.66
N LEU A 14 3.13 -7.03 18.97
CA LEU A 14 3.85 -6.15 19.91
C LEU A 14 5.34 -6.50 20.00
N PHE A 15 5.69 -7.79 19.91
CA PHE A 15 7.07 -8.24 19.93
C PHE A 15 7.82 -7.82 18.66
N TYR A 16 7.28 -8.13 17.47
CA TYR A 16 7.91 -7.73 16.21
C TYR A 16 7.98 -6.21 16.05
N GLY A 17 6.90 -5.49 16.40
CA GLY A 17 6.88 -4.03 16.40
C GLY A 17 7.94 -3.44 17.34
N GLY A 18 7.95 -3.87 18.60
CA GLY A 18 8.92 -3.43 19.60
C GLY A 18 10.37 -3.71 19.19
N CYS A 19 10.64 -4.89 18.64
CA CYS A 19 11.96 -5.24 18.11
C CYS A 19 12.38 -4.32 16.96
N GLY A 20 11.48 -4.05 16.00
CA GLY A 20 11.76 -3.14 14.87
C GLY A 20 12.14 -1.73 15.34
N PHE A 21 11.36 -1.15 16.26
CA PHE A 21 11.68 0.17 16.84
C PHE A 21 12.95 0.16 17.67
N THR A 22 13.22 -0.92 18.40
CA THR A 22 14.47 -1.09 19.18
C THR A 22 15.70 -1.08 18.27
N ILE A 23 15.64 -1.77 17.12
CA ILE A 23 16.75 -1.79 16.15
C ILE A 23 17.05 -0.37 15.65
N MET A 24 16.01 0.41 15.30
CA MET A 24 16.17 1.81 14.87
C MET A 24 16.82 2.68 15.96
N ARG A 25 16.40 2.53 17.22
CA ARG A 25 16.98 3.25 18.36
C ARG A 25 18.43 2.85 18.60
N CYS A 26 18.75 1.56 18.55
CA CYS A 26 20.12 1.08 18.68
C CYS A 26 21.02 1.60 17.56
N MET A 27 20.53 1.65 16.31
CA MET A 27 21.26 2.26 15.20
C MET A 27 21.48 3.76 15.42
N SER A 28 20.45 4.51 15.84
CA SER A 28 20.59 5.93 16.15
C SER A 28 21.60 6.17 17.27
N PHE A 29 21.57 5.38 18.35
CA PHE A 29 22.56 5.47 19.43
C PHE A 29 23.99 5.18 18.93
N ALA A 30 24.15 4.14 18.10
CA ALA A 30 25.46 3.76 17.59
C ALA A 30 26.05 4.86 16.68
N LEU A 31 25.25 5.43 15.78
CA LEU A 31 25.66 6.52 14.91
C LEU A 31 26.09 7.76 15.73
N GLU A 32 25.28 8.17 16.70
CA GLU A 32 25.60 9.33 17.53
C GLU A 32 26.80 9.09 18.44
N ASN A 33 27.02 7.84 18.88
CA ASN A 33 28.20 7.50 19.63
C ASN A 33 29.48 7.51 18.75
N CYS A 34 29.36 7.19 17.46
CA CYS A 34 30.46 7.29 16.50
C CYS A 34 30.82 8.74 16.14
N GLU A 35 29.84 9.64 16.07
CA GLU A 35 30.09 11.07 15.78
C GLU A 35 30.61 11.87 16.98
N LYS A 36 30.46 11.32 18.19
CA LYS A 36 30.90 11.98 19.42
C LYS A 36 32.42 12.13 19.47
N LYS A 37 32.89 13.37 19.61
CA LYS A 37 34.33 13.69 19.64
C LYS A 37 35.03 13.28 20.95
N GLU A 38 34.31 13.23 22.06
CA GLU A 38 34.88 12.94 23.39
C GLU A 38 34.03 11.92 24.18
N GLY A 39 34.66 10.80 24.54
CA GLY A 39 34.06 9.73 25.34
C GLY A 39 32.93 8.97 24.63
N ASN A 40 32.27 8.08 25.37
CA ASN A 40 31.12 7.31 24.88
C ASN A 40 29.88 7.61 25.73
N TYR A 41 28.70 7.41 25.17
CA TYR A 41 27.47 7.35 25.94
C TYR A 41 27.40 6.05 26.75
N SER A 42 26.79 6.12 27.93
CA SER A 42 26.63 4.95 28.80
C SER A 42 25.55 4.00 28.27
N ILE A 43 25.71 2.70 28.53
CA ILE A 43 24.69 1.67 28.24
C ILE A 43 23.39 1.97 28.99
N LEU A 44 23.44 2.63 30.15
CA LEU A 44 22.24 3.05 30.87
C LEU A 44 21.41 4.07 30.08
N GLU A 45 22.04 4.96 29.31
CA GLU A 45 21.35 5.92 28.45
C GLU A 45 20.69 5.21 27.27
N LEU A 46 21.35 4.19 26.70
CA LEU A 46 20.76 3.31 25.70
C LEU A 46 19.52 2.57 26.24
N LEU A 47 19.57 2.08 27.48
CA LEU A 47 18.44 1.40 28.11
C LEU A 47 17.27 2.36 28.37
N LYS A 48 17.53 3.56 28.89
CA LYS A 48 16.50 4.60 29.06
C LYS A 48 15.84 4.95 27.72
N TYR A 49 16.64 5.12 26.68
CA TYR A 49 16.16 5.46 25.34
C TYR A 49 15.34 4.33 24.70
N ASN A 50 15.81 3.08 24.79
CA ASN A 50 15.09 1.95 24.21
C ASN A 50 13.80 1.65 24.95
N PHE A 51 13.84 1.61 26.28
CA PHE A 51 12.73 1.20 27.14
C PHE A 51 11.88 2.37 27.66
N TYR A 52 11.96 3.54 27.03
CA TYR A 52 11.03 4.63 27.32
C TYR A 52 9.61 4.21 26.89
N LEU A 53 8.76 3.93 27.90
CA LEU A 53 7.49 3.25 27.74
C LEU A 53 6.54 3.91 26.71
N PRO A 54 6.36 5.24 26.69
CA PRO A 54 5.49 5.88 25.71
C PRO A 54 5.96 5.64 24.27
N PHE A 55 7.28 5.54 24.03
CA PHE A 55 7.80 5.29 22.69
C PHE A 55 7.93 3.81 22.36
N PHE A 56 7.94 2.91 23.35
CA PHE A 56 8.40 1.54 23.20
C PHE A 56 7.79 0.77 22.00
N TYR A 57 6.45 0.70 21.92
CA TYR A 57 5.75 -0.13 20.94
C TYR A 57 5.37 0.57 19.63
N PHE A 58 4.82 1.79 19.71
CA PHE A 58 4.26 2.51 18.55
C PHE A 58 4.51 4.01 18.59
N GLY A 59 5.51 4.45 19.35
CA GLY A 59 5.79 5.87 19.44
C GLY A 59 6.68 6.39 18.33
N PRO A 60 6.74 7.73 18.21
CA PRO A 60 7.64 8.36 17.28
C PRO A 60 9.09 7.93 17.51
N ILE A 61 9.85 7.82 16.41
CA ILE A 61 11.30 7.66 16.47
C ILE A 61 11.90 9.06 16.69
N MET A 62 12.12 9.39 17.96
CA MET A 62 13.00 10.50 18.35
C MET A 62 14.45 10.06 18.17
N THR A 63 15.34 10.90 17.65
CA THR A 63 16.78 10.63 17.59
C THR A 63 17.42 10.68 18.98
N PHE A 64 18.51 9.93 19.17
CA PHE A 64 19.15 9.78 20.49
C PHE A 64 19.68 11.10 21.06
N ASP A 65 20.24 11.98 20.24
CA ASP A 65 20.73 13.31 20.61
C ASP A 65 19.64 14.16 21.31
N LYS A 66 18.46 14.26 20.69
CA LYS A 66 17.32 15.04 21.20
C LYS A 66 16.78 14.42 22.48
N PHE A 67 16.66 13.09 22.51
CA PHE A 67 16.22 12.39 23.71
C PHE A 67 17.18 12.59 24.88
N TYR A 68 18.49 12.45 24.63
CA TYR A 68 19.53 12.58 25.65
C TYR A 68 19.56 13.99 26.27
N VAL A 69 19.46 15.04 25.45
CA VAL A 69 19.43 16.43 25.93
C VAL A 69 18.18 16.71 26.78
N GLN A 70 17.03 16.18 26.38
CA GLN A 70 15.77 16.41 27.09
C GLN A 70 15.71 15.64 28.42
N VAL A 71 16.13 14.38 28.44
CA VAL A 71 16.10 13.53 29.65
C VAL A 71 17.11 13.98 30.70
N ASN A 72 18.27 14.51 30.28
CA ASN A 72 19.31 14.96 31.20
C ASN A 72 19.17 16.45 31.59
N LYS A 73 18.06 17.10 31.24
CA LYS A 73 17.79 18.48 31.63
C LYS A 73 17.41 18.55 33.12
N ALA A 74 18.21 19.25 33.91
CA ALA A 74 17.99 19.38 35.35
C ALA A 74 16.83 20.33 35.73
N ASP A 75 16.48 21.26 34.85
CA ASP A 75 15.39 22.22 35.06
C ASP A 75 14.07 21.70 34.47
N LEU A 76 13.20 21.22 35.36
CA LEU A 76 11.85 20.72 35.06
C LEU A 76 10.76 21.77 35.34
N THR A 77 11.10 23.06 35.37
CA THR A 77 10.09 24.11 35.55
C THR A 77 9.08 24.14 34.40
N ARG A 78 7.80 24.11 34.76
CA ARG A 78 6.69 24.14 33.80
C ARG A 78 6.08 25.55 33.79
N LYS A 79 5.86 26.11 32.60
CA LYS A 79 5.16 27.40 32.45
C LYS A 79 3.75 27.32 33.05
N GLU A 80 3.31 28.40 33.68
CA GLU A 80 1.93 28.53 34.16
C GLU A 80 0.95 28.29 33.00
N GLY A 81 -0.08 27.45 33.23
CA GLY A 81 -1.05 27.06 32.21
C GLY A 81 -0.61 25.92 31.27
N ALA A 82 0.65 25.44 31.32
CA ALA A 82 1.06 24.33 30.46
C ALA A 82 0.36 23.00 30.81
N ILE A 83 0.06 22.74 32.09
CA ILE A 83 -0.75 21.57 32.50
C ILE A 83 -2.14 21.64 31.89
N TRP A 84 -2.74 22.83 31.87
CA TRP A 84 -4.05 23.04 31.26
C TRP A 84 -4.03 22.75 29.77
N ASN A 85 -3.01 23.24 29.06
CA ASN A 85 -2.84 22.95 27.63
C ASN A 85 -2.63 21.45 27.36
N ILE A 86 -1.81 20.77 28.15
CA ILE A 86 -1.60 19.31 28.02
C ILE A 86 -2.89 18.56 28.32
N SER A 87 -3.66 18.99 29.33
CA SER A 87 -4.94 18.37 29.69
C SER A 87 -5.98 18.57 28.58
N LEU A 88 -6.04 19.77 27.98
CA LEU A 88 -6.89 20.06 26.84
C LEU A 88 -6.51 19.21 25.62
N GLN A 89 -5.21 19.06 25.34
CA GLN A 89 -4.71 18.17 24.29
C GLN A 89 -5.11 16.71 24.57
N GLY A 90 -5.00 16.25 25.81
CA GLY A 90 -5.45 14.93 26.23
C GLY A 90 -6.95 14.72 26.03
N LEU A 91 -7.77 15.73 26.34
CA LEU A 91 -9.23 15.66 26.13
C LEU A 91 -9.59 15.62 24.64
N VAL A 92 -8.94 16.44 23.81
CA VAL A 92 -9.11 16.41 22.36
C VAL A 92 -8.71 15.04 21.81
N GLN A 93 -7.61 14.48 22.30
CA GLN A 93 -7.14 13.16 21.89
C GLN A 93 -8.10 12.04 22.30
N LEU A 94 -8.68 12.13 23.50
CA LEU A 94 -9.73 11.21 23.95
C LEU A 94 -10.98 11.31 23.07
N GLY A 95 -11.42 12.52 22.73
CA GLY A 95 -12.51 12.75 21.79
C GLY A 95 -12.22 12.15 20.40
N ALA A 96 -10.98 12.28 19.92
CA ALA A 96 -10.55 11.68 18.66
C ALA A 96 -10.58 10.14 18.72
N ILE A 97 -10.13 9.53 19.82
CA ILE A 97 -10.21 8.07 20.04
C ILE A 97 -11.67 7.60 19.95
N LEU A 98 -12.56 8.24 20.71
CA LEU A 98 -13.99 7.89 20.72
C LEU A 98 -14.62 8.05 19.33
N THR A 99 -14.27 9.14 18.63
CA THR A 99 -14.77 9.37 17.26
C THR A 99 -14.32 8.27 16.31
N VAL A 100 -13.04 7.90 16.34
CA VAL A 100 -12.50 6.82 15.50
C VAL A 100 -13.11 5.46 15.86
N ASP A 101 -13.33 5.19 17.14
CA ASP A 101 -13.97 3.96 17.62
C ASP A 101 -15.43 3.85 17.13
N ILE A 102 -16.19 4.94 17.20
CA ILE A 102 -17.54 5.04 16.64
C ILE A 102 -17.52 4.83 15.12
N LEU A 103 -16.63 5.54 14.40
CA LEU A 103 -16.50 5.37 12.96
C LEU A 103 -16.14 3.93 12.58
N PHE A 104 -15.28 3.27 13.38
CA PHE A 104 -14.91 1.88 13.17
C PHE A 104 -16.11 0.94 13.32
N HIS A 105 -16.93 1.17 14.34
CA HIS A 105 -18.14 0.39 14.58
C HIS A 105 -19.15 0.50 13.42
N PHE A 106 -19.34 1.70 12.87
CA PHE A 106 -20.38 1.94 11.86
C PHE A 106 -19.93 1.77 10.41
N LEU A 107 -18.66 2.06 10.08
CA LEU A 107 -18.17 1.99 8.70
C LEU A 107 -17.66 0.61 8.30
N TYR A 108 -17.53 -0.33 9.26
CA TYR A 108 -17.07 -1.71 9.01
C TYR A 108 -15.78 -1.78 8.18
N ILE A 109 -14.90 -0.80 8.36
CA ILE A 109 -13.79 -0.53 7.45
C ILE A 109 -12.76 -1.67 7.39
N LEU A 110 -12.65 -2.45 8.47
CA LEU A 110 -11.81 -3.66 8.52
C LEU A 110 -12.57 -4.92 8.08
N SER A 111 -13.91 -4.95 8.18
CA SER A 111 -14.70 -6.13 7.83
C SER A 111 -14.95 -6.23 6.33
N ILE A 112 -15.20 -5.09 5.66
CA ILE A 112 -15.50 -5.08 4.22
C ILE A 112 -14.34 -5.63 3.37
N PRO A 113 -13.07 -5.23 3.57
CA PRO A 113 -11.95 -5.76 2.79
C PRO A 113 -11.68 -7.25 3.04
N THR A 114 -12.08 -7.79 4.19
CA THR A 114 -11.87 -9.21 4.52
C THR A 114 -12.84 -10.14 3.79
N ASP A 115 -14.00 -9.64 3.36
CA ASP A 115 -14.96 -10.42 2.58
C ASP A 115 -14.64 -10.36 1.08
N MET A 116 -13.83 -11.32 0.64
CA MET A 116 -13.44 -11.45 -0.76
C MET A 116 -14.62 -11.76 -1.70
N LYS A 117 -15.73 -12.31 -1.19
CA LYS A 117 -16.93 -12.57 -2.01
C LYS A 117 -17.64 -11.27 -2.29
N LEU A 118 -17.77 -10.39 -1.29
CA LEU A 118 -18.35 -9.08 -1.45
C LEU A 118 -17.50 -8.21 -2.39
N LEU A 119 -16.17 -8.20 -2.21
CA LEU A 119 -15.25 -7.43 -3.05
C LEU A 119 -15.39 -7.74 -4.55
N LYS A 120 -15.57 -9.01 -4.91
CA LYS A 120 -15.71 -9.45 -6.30
C LYS A 120 -16.98 -8.96 -6.99
N HIS A 121 -18.02 -8.61 -6.23
CA HIS A 121 -19.29 -8.12 -6.75
C HIS A 121 -19.39 -6.59 -6.69
N MET A 122 -18.42 -5.91 -6.06
CA MET A 122 -18.37 -4.45 -6.05
C MET A 122 -17.89 -3.91 -7.39
N SER A 123 -18.32 -2.70 -7.73
CA SER A 123 -17.77 -1.99 -8.89
C SER A 123 -16.29 -1.63 -8.66
N ASP A 124 -15.50 -1.59 -9.73
CA ASP A 124 -14.07 -1.25 -9.66
C ASP A 124 -13.82 0.08 -8.94
N TRP A 125 -14.70 1.07 -9.16
CA TRP A 125 -14.66 2.38 -8.49
C TRP A 125 -14.90 2.29 -6.98
N ALA A 126 -15.81 1.40 -6.55
CA ALA A 126 -16.05 1.17 -5.13
C ALA A 126 -14.86 0.47 -4.46
N VAL A 127 -14.20 -0.46 -5.16
CA VAL A 127 -12.98 -1.12 -4.67
C VAL A 127 -11.83 -0.11 -4.52
N VAL A 128 -11.65 0.79 -5.50
CA VAL A 128 -10.66 1.88 -5.41
C VAL A 128 -10.96 2.80 -4.24
N GLY A 129 -12.23 3.19 -4.06
CA GLY A 129 -12.66 4.00 -2.92
C GLY A 129 -12.38 3.30 -1.58
N LEU A 130 -12.71 2.02 -1.46
CA LEU A 130 -12.45 1.21 -0.26
C LEU A 130 -10.95 1.13 0.06
N ALA A 131 -10.10 0.94 -0.95
CA ALA A 131 -8.65 0.96 -0.78
C ALA A 131 -8.15 2.33 -0.27
N TYR A 132 -8.66 3.42 -0.84
CA TYR A 132 -8.31 4.78 -0.39
C TYR A 132 -8.76 5.04 1.06
N TYR A 133 -10.00 4.70 1.41
CA TYR A 133 -10.51 4.87 2.77
C TYR A 133 -9.75 4.02 3.79
N SER A 134 -9.31 2.82 3.41
CA SER A 134 -8.48 1.97 4.26
C SER A 134 -7.11 2.62 4.53
N LEU A 135 -6.48 3.24 3.52
CA LEU A 135 -5.23 3.98 3.69
C LEU A 135 -5.39 5.22 4.59
N VAL A 136 -6.45 6.00 4.37
CA VAL A 136 -6.75 7.16 5.23
C VAL A 136 -7.01 6.71 6.66
N TYR A 137 -7.70 5.58 6.83
CA TYR A 137 -7.95 5.01 8.15
C TYR A 137 -6.66 4.60 8.87
N ASP A 138 -5.76 3.89 8.20
CA ASP A 138 -4.47 3.51 8.78
C ASP A 138 -3.67 4.74 9.22
N TRP A 139 -3.71 5.82 8.42
CA TRP A 139 -3.12 7.09 8.80
C TRP A 139 -3.80 7.72 10.02
N VAL A 140 -5.14 7.78 10.07
CA VAL A 140 -5.89 8.32 11.23
C VAL A 140 -5.56 7.53 12.49
N LYS A 141 -5.49 6.20 12.41
CA LYS A 141 -5.12 5.34 13.54
C LYS A 141 -3.71 5.66 14.03
N ALA A 142 -2.75 5.80 13.13
CA ALA A 142 -1.39 6.22 13.48
C ALA A 142 -1.36 7.61 14.10
N ALA A 143 -2.05 8.60 13.53
CA ALA A 143 -2.13 9.95 14.05
C ALA A 143 -2.70 9.99 15.47
N VAL A 144 -3.74 9.17 15.75
CA VAL A 144 -4.34 9.04 17.08
C VAL A 144 -3.35 8.40 18.07
N MET A 145 -2.66 7.32 17.69
CA MET A 145 -1.65 6.70 18.55
C MET A 145 -0.51 7.67 18.87
N PHE A 146 -0.02 8.41 17.88
CA PHE A 146 1.00 9.45 18.06
C PHE A 146 0.50 10.58 18.96
N GLY A 147 -0.77 11.01 18.84
CA GLY A 147 -1.34 12.04 19.70
C GLY A 147 -1.38 11.64 21.18
N VAL A 148 -1.74 10.39 21.48
CA VAL A 148 -1.73 9.85 22.86
C VAL A 148 -0.31 9.84 23.40
N ILE A 149 0.61 9.22 22.66
CA ILE A 149 2.00 9.08 23.06
C ILE A 149 2.64 10.45 23.27
N ASN A 150 2.36 11.39 22.37
CA ASN A 150 2.90 12.74 22.47
C ASN A 150 2.38 13.48 23.71
N THR A 151 1.11 13.28 24.06
CA THR A 151 0.52 13.88 25.26
C THR A 151 1.17 13.32 26.52
N VAL A 152 1.39 11.99 26.58
CA VAL A 152 2.07 11.34 27.71
C VAL A 152 3.53 11.81 27.82
N SER A 153 4.25 11.89 26.71
CA SER A 153 5.65 12.36 26.73
C SER A 153 5.79 13.83 27.15
N ARG A 154 4.82 14.68 26.81
CA ARG A 154 4.76 16.06 27.30
C ARG A 154 4.53 16.16 28.82
N LEU A 155 3.87 15.16 29.42
CA LEU A 155 3.78 15.07 30.89
C LEU A 155 5.14 14.81 31.52
N ASP A 156 6.00 14.02 30.87
CA ASP A 156 7.38 13.71 31.27
C ASP A 156 8.39 14.81 30.92
N HIS A 157 7.93 16.00 30.49
CA HIS A 157 8.78 17.11 30.02
C HIS A 157 9.59 16.82 28.75
N LEU A 158 9.21 15.79 27.99
CA LEU A 158 9.75 15.53 26.68
C LEU A 158 8.93 16.24 25.61
N ASP A 159 9.61 16.76 24.60
CA ASP A 159 9.02 17.36 23.42
C ASP A 159 9.15 16.36 22.25
N PRO A 160 8.15 15.48 22.07
CA PRO A 160 8.13 14.47 21.01
C PRO A 160 8.10 15.10 19.61
N PRO A 161 8.59 14.41 18.57
CA PRO A 161 8.51 14.90 17.21
C PRO A 161 7.04 14.95 16.75
N GLN A 162 6.80 15.74 15.71
CA GLN A 162 5.46 15.99 15.20
C GLN A 162 4.81 14.71 14.65
N PRO A 163 3.47 14.58 14.74
CA PRO A 163 2.76 13.44 14.17
C PRO A 163 2.99 13.34 12.65
N PRO A 164 2.83 12.14 12.07
CA PRO A 164 3.02 11.94 10.64
C PRO A 164 2.08 12.83 9.84
N LYS A 165 2.63 13.58 8.88
CA LYS A 165 1.83 14.32 7.89
C LYS A 165 0.94 13.33 7.10
N CYS A 166 -0.16 13.82 6.53
CA CYS A 166 -1.15 12.96 5.85
C CYS A 166 -0.51 12.12 4.75
N ILE A 167 -0.79 10.81 4.73
CA ILE A 167 -0.25 9.87 3.73
C ILE A 167 -0.62 10.25 2.29
N THR A 168 -1.69 11.02 2.10
CA THR A 168 -2.11 11.51 0.78
C THR A 168 -1.25 12.67 0.27
N MET A 169 -0.42 13.27 1.12
CA MET A 169 0.57 14.29 0.74
C MET A 169 1.87 13.60 0.32
N LEU A 170 1.86 12.95 -0.85
CA LEU A 170 2.99 12.18 -1.39
C LEU A 170 4.32 12.95 -1.44
N TYR A 171 4.26 14.27 -1.68
CA TYR A 171 5.45 15.12 -1.74
C TYR A 171 6.20 15.20 -0.41
N VAL A 172 5.58 14.85 0.71
CA VAL A 172 6.25 14.84 2.02
C VAL A 172 7.26 13.71 2.13
N PHE A 173 7.15 12.64 1.33
CA PHE A 173 8.15 11.57 1.34
C PHE A 173 9.55 12.04 0.93
N SER A 174 9.66 13.14 0.18
CA SER A 174 10.96 13.75 -0.14
C SER A 174 11.59 14.48 1.06
N GLU A 175 10.86 14.73 2.15
CA GLU A 175 11.40 15.32 3.39
C GLU A 175 11.90 14.25 4.38
N THR A 176 12.11 13.00 3.92
CA THR A 176 12.65 11.95 4.78
C THR A 176 14.15 12.10 4.92
N TYR A 177 14.69 11.92 6.13
CA TYR A 177 16.11 12.13 6.44
C TYR A 177 17.05 11.33 5.52
N VAL A 178 16.64 10.13 5.10
CA VAL A 178 17.39 9.30 4.16
C VAL A 178 17.45 9.92 2.76
N TYR A 179 16.34 10.53 2.34
CA TYR A 179 16.22 11.18 1.04
C TYR A 179 17.12 12.42 0.98
N ASP A 180 17.04 13.31 1.97
CA ASP A 180 17.88 14.52 2.04
C ASP A 180 19.37 14.19 2.17
N TYR A 181 19.71 13.19 2.99
CA TYR A 181 21.11 12.77 3.18
C TYR A 181 21.73 12.23 1.89
N LEU A 182 20.98 11.47 1.10
CA LEU A 182 21.46 10.88 -0.16
C LEU A 182 21.32 11.82 -1.36
N GLY A 183 20.31 12.69 -1.38
CA GLY A 183 20.04 13.65 -2.45
C GLY A 183 20.96 14.87 -2.44
N GLY A 184 21.55 15.20 -1.27
CA GLY A 184 22.60 16.21 -1.15
C GLY A 184 22.13 17.61 -1.56
N LYS A 185 22.53 18.08 -2.76
CA LYS A 185 22.19 19.42 -3.26
C LYS A 185 20.89 19.48 -4.06
N HIS A 186 20.25 18.34 -4.35
CA HIS A 186 18.98 18.27 -5.08
C HIS A 186 19.02 18.89 -6.50
N ASP A 187 20.20 18.97 -7.11
CA ASP A 187 20.40 19.57 -8.45
C ASP A 187 20.40 18.51 -9.57
N ASN A 188 20.68 17.24 -9.23
CA ASN A 188 20.88 16.16 -10.19
C ASN A 188 19.75 15.12 -10.10
N LEU A 189 19.10 14.85 -11.23
CA LEU A 189 18.04 13.84 -11.32
C LEU A 189 18.50 12.43 -10.91
N TRP A 190 19.77 12.07 -11.15
CA TRP A 190 20.30 10.76 -10.79
C TRP A 190 20.48 10.56 -9.28
N ASP A 191 20.94 11.60 -8.58
CA ASP A 191 21.11 11.58 -7.13
C ASP A 191 19.73 11.49 -6.45
N GLU A 192 18.75 12.24 -6.97
CA GLU A 192 17.34 12.14 -6.57
C GLU A 192 16.76 10.75 -6.81
N ALA A 193 17.07 10.13 -7.95
CA ALA A 193 16.55 8.81 -8.27
C ALA A 193 17.12 7.72 -7.34
N ILE A 194 18.40 7.81 -7.00
CA ILE A 194 19.07 6.90 -6.05
C ILE A 194 18.50 7.13 -4.64
N ALA A 195 18.35 8.38 -4.21
CA ALA A 195 17.74 8.72 -2.92
C ALA A 195 16.31 8.17 -2.81
N THR A 196 15.50 8.34 -3.86
CA THR A 196 14.13 7.80 -3.95
C THR A 196 14.14 6.27 -3.87
N LEU A 197 15.05 5.60 -4.62
CA LEU A 197 15.15 4.14 -4.64
C LEU A 197 15.53 3.57 -3.27
N CYS A 198 16.52 4.16 -2.60
CA CYS A 198 16.95 3.76 -1.26
C CYS A 198 15.84 3.98 -0.22
N THR A 199 15.12 5.11 -0.29
CA THR A 199 14.02 5.43 0.62
C THR A 199 12.89 4.40 0.53
N PHE A 200 12.45 4.06 -0.67
CA PHE A 200 11.41 3.03 -0.85
C PHE A 200 11.94 1.62 -0.60
N GLY A 201 13.22 1.33 -0.89
CA GLY A 201 13.85 0.06 -0.55
C GLY A 201 13.81 -0.22 0.96
N ILE A 202 14.16 0.79 1.77
CA ILE A 202 14.05 0.71 3.24
C ILE A 202 12.58 0.55 3.65
N THR A 203 11.66 1.27 3.01
CA THR A 203 10.22 1.17 3.29
C THR A 203 9.67 -0.24 3.00
N VAL A 204 10.07 -0.89 1.90
CA VAL A 204 9.70 -2.28 1.60
C VAL A 204 10.26 -3.23 2.67
N LEU A 205 11.52 -3.04 3.06
CA LEU A 205 12.15 -3.87 4.09
C LEU A 205 11.43 -3.72 5.44
N TRP A 206 10.98 -2.51 5.76
CA TRP A 206 10.31 -2.17 7.01
C TRP A 206 8.86 -2.67 7.08
N LEU A 207 8.05 -2.40 6.06
CA LEU A 207 6.63 -2.82 6.00
C LEU A 207 6.48 -4.32 5.71
N GLY A 208 7.57 -4.98 5.32
CA GLY A 208 7.61 -6.37 4.92
C GLY A 208 7.43 -6.54 3.40
N PRO A 209 8.16 -7.49 2.78
CA PRO A 209 8.12 -7.72 1.35
C PRO A 209 6.83 -8.46 0.96
N CYS A 210 5.72 -7.71 0.81
CA CYS A 210 4.48 -8.23 0.23
C CYS A 210 4.19 -7.56 -1.11
N GLN A 211 3.44 -8.25 -1.98
CA GLN A 211 3.14 -7.78 -3.33
C GLN A 211 2.43 -6.42 -3.32
N VAL A 212 1.54 -6.20 -2.36
CA VAL A 212 0.80 -4.94 -2.22
C VAL A 212 1.73 -3.78 -1.88
N VAL A 213 2.66 -3.97 -0.93
CA VAL A 213 3.67 -2.96 -0.55
C VAL A 213 4.63 -2.70 -1.72
N ALA A 214 5.04 -3.73 -2.47
CA ALA A 214 5.90 -3.57 -3.64
C ALA A 214 5.22 -2.75 -4.74
N VAL A 215 3.94 -3.03 -5.03
CA VAL A 215 3.16 -2.27 -6.01
C VAL A 215 2.99 -0.82 -5.55
N PHE A 216 2.57 -0.61 -4.30
CA PHE A 216 2.41 0.73 -3.72
C PHE A 216 3.71 1.54 -3.79
N ASN A 217 4.84 0.99 -3.33
CA ASN A 217 6.13 1.67 -3.35
C ASN A 217 6.64 1.92 -4.77
N THR A 218 6.35 1.03 -5.73
CA THR A 218 6.72 1.25 -7.14
C THR A 218 5.95 2.43 -7.74
N PHE A 219 4.65 2.53 -7.47
CA PHE A 219 3.85 3.68 -7.92
C PHE A 219 4.37 4.98 -7.32
N ASN A 220 4.61 5.00 -6.01
CA ASN A 220 5.15 6.18 -5.32
C ASN A 220 6.53 6.58 -5.86
N PHE A 221 7.43 5.61 -6.08
CA PHE A 221 8.74 5.83 -6.69
C PHE A 221 8.61 6.56 -8.04
N TRP A 222 7.80 6.03 -8.95
CA TRP A 222 7.61 6.64 -10.27
C TRP A 222 6.94 8.02 -10.19
N THR A 223 6.03 8.24 -9.23
CA THR A 223 5.43 9.56 -9.02
C THR A 223 6.46 10.60 -8.58
N ILE A 224 7.36 10.26 -7.66
CA ILE A 224 8.42 11.16 -7.20
C ILE A 224 9.43 11.43 -8.33
N ILE A 225 9.83 10.41 -9.08
CA ILE A 225 10.69 10.60 -10.26
C ILE A 225 10.03 11.52 -11.29
N LEU A 226 8.74 11.32 -11.57
CA LEU A 226 8.00 12.18 -12.49
C LEU A 226 7.94 13.63 -11.96
N TYR A 227 7.70 13.81 -10.66
CA TYR A 227 7.71 15.12 -10.02
C TYR A 227 9.07 15.81 -10.14
N ASN A 228 10.16 15.11 -9.84
CA ASN A 228 11.53 15.65 -9.92
C ASN A 228 11.92 15.96 -11.36
N VAL A 229 11.55 15.11 -12.32
CA VAL A 229 11.72 15.39 -13.75
C VAL A 229 10.97 16.66 -14.15
N ILE A 230 9.76 16.88 -13.62
CA ILE A 230 8.97 18.09 -13.89
C ILE A 230 9.60 19.32 -13.22
N ALA A 231 10.02 19.20 -11.96
CA ALA A 231 10.55 20.31 -11.17
C ALA A 231 11.94 20.78 -11.65
N LEU A 232 12.79 19.85 -12.10
CA LEU A 232 14.15 20.15 -12.58
C LEU A 232 14.17 20.56 -14.07
N ASN A 233 13.06 20.43 -14.80
CA ASN A 233 12.95 20.85 -16.20
C ASN A 233 12.12 22.14 -16.36
N SER A 234 12.17 22.75 -17.54
CA SER A 234 11.50 24.03 -17.78
C SER A 234 9.97 23.94 -17.69
N LEU A 235 9.33 25.08 -17.41
CA LEU A 235 7.87 25.26 -17.39
C LEU A 235 7.20 24.79 -18.69
N GLU A 236 7.89 24.94 -19.83
CA GLU A 236 7.39 24.51 -21.15
C GLU A 236 7.41 22.98 -21.31
N PHE A 237 8.43 22.32 -20.77
CA PHE A 237 8.47 20.85 -20.72
C PHE A 237 7.36 20.29 -19.83
N THR A 238 7.13 20.93 -18.67
CA THR A 238 6.04 20.58 -17.74
C THR A 238 4.68 20.69 -18.39
N LYS A 239 4.39 21.80 -19.10
CA LYS A 239 3.14 21.97 -19.85
C LYS A 239 2.96 20.91 -20.94
N LEU A 240 4.03 20.54 -21.64
CA LEU A 240 3.98 19.51 -22.69
C LEU A 240 3.67 18.12 -22.12
N VAL A 241 4.32 17.74 -21.02
CA VAL A 241 4.09 16.47 -20.33
C VAL A 241 2.68 16.42 -19.74
N ALA A 242 2.24 17.49 -19.06
CA ALA A 242 0.87 17.60 -18.54
C ALA A 242 -0.18 17.47 -19.63
N LYS A 243 -0.01 18.16 -20.78
CA LYS A 243 -0.94 18.07 -21.92
C LYS A 243 -1.01 16.65 -22.49
N ARG A 244 0.13 15.97 -22.63
CA ARG A 244 0.18 14.58 -23.15
C ARG A 244 -0.40 13.57 -22.16
N LEU A 245 -0.17 13.74 -20.85
CA LEU A 245 -0.74 12.90 -19.81
C LEU A 245 -2.26 13.09 -19.73
N LEU A 246 -2.76 14.32 -19.71
CA LEU A 246 -4.19 14.61 -19.71
C LEU A 246 -4.89 14.03 -20.94
N LEU A 247 -4.28 14.17 -22.14
CA LEU A 247 -4.79 13.54 -23.35
C LEU A 247 -4.83 12.01 -23.25
N LYS A 248 -3.76 11.37 -22.77
CA LYS A 248 -3.72 9.91 -22.61
C LYS A 248 -4.73 9.42 -21.57
N VAL A 249 -4.83 10.10 -20.42
CA VAL A 249 -5.77 9.74 -19.34
C VAL A 249 -7.21 9.92 -19.82
N THR A 250 -7.51 11.03 -20.50
CA THR A 250 -8.85 11.29 -21.07
C THR A 250 -9.19 10.26 -22.14
N TYR A 251 -8.24 9.94 -23.03
CA TYR A 251 -8.43 8.91 -24.05
C TYR A 251 -8.64 7.52 -23.45
N CYS A 252 -7.83 7.12 -22.46
CA CYS A 252 -8.00 5.86 -21.75
C CYS A 252 -9.32 5.80 -21.00
N LEU A 253 -9.76 6.88 -20.35
CA LEU A 253 -11.06 6.97 -19.68
C LEU A 253 -12.21 6.82 -20.68
N VAL A 254 -12.17 7.53 -21.81
CA VAL A 254 -13.19 7.41 -22.88
C VAL A 254 -13.21 6.00 -23.45
N GLN A 255 -12.04 5.38 -23.66
CA GLN A 255 -11.97 3.99 -24.13
C GLN A 255 -12.51 3.01 -23.11
N LEU A 256 -12.24 3.21 -21.82
CA LEU A 256 -12.79 2.38 -20.75
C LEU A 256 -14.31 2.54 -20.62
N ILE A 257 -14.84 3.75 -20.75
CA ILE A 257 -16.29 4.01 -20.77
C ILE A 257 -16.92 3.31 -21.97
N LYS A 258 -16.34 3.47 -23.16
CA LYS A 258 -16.84 2.85 -24.39
C LYS A 258 -16.79 1.32 -24.34
N GLU A 259 -15.74 0.75 -23.77
CA GLU A 259 -15.62 -0.70 -23.58
C GLU A 259 -16.60 -1.22 -22.52
N ARG A 260 -16.88 -0.44 -21.48
CA ARG A 260 -17.92 -0.76 -20.49
C ARG A 260 -19.31 -0.75 -21.12
N GLU A 261 -19.64 0.26 -21.92
CA GLU A 261 -20.90 0.34 -22.66
C GLU A 261 -21.06 -0.84 -23.62
N ARG A 262 -20.00 -1.19 -24.37
CA ARG A 262 -20.00 -2.36 -25.26
C ARG A 262 -20.29 -3.67 -24.52
N ARG A 263 -19.68 -3.86 -23.35
CA ARG A 263 -19.90 -5.04 -22.51
C ARG A 263 -21.32 -5.10 -21.95
N GLN A 264 -21.91 -3.95 -21.62
CA GLN A 264 -23.30 -3.88 -21.15
C GLN A 264 -24.27 -4.32 -22.26
N VAL A 265 -24.05 -3.88 -23.50
CA VAL A 265 -24.87 -4.28 -24.66
C VAL A 265 -24.80 -5.79 -24.91
N LEU A 266 -23.63 -6.41 -24.77
CA LEU A 266 -23.48 -7.87 -24.88
C LEU A 266 -24.19 -8.67 -23.78
N ILE A 267 -24.46 -8.05 -22.62
CA ILE A 267 -25.16 -8.71 -21.50
C ILE A 267 -26.68 -8.58 -21.67
N ASP A 268 -27.15 -7.44 -22.19
CA ASP A 268 -28.58 -7.18 -22.40
C ASP A 268 -29.16 -7.93 -23.60
N ASP A 269 -28.33 -8.39 -24.56
CA ASP A 269 -28.74 -9.21 -25.71
C ASP A 269 -27.91 -10.51 -25.81
N PRO A 270 -28.25 -11.58 -25.06
CA PRO A 270 -27.64 -12.89 -25.24
C PRO A 270 -28.10 -13.48 -26.58
N ASP A 271 -27.14 -13.81 -27.45
CA ASP A 271 -27.39 -14.40 -28.77
C ASP A 271 -28.51 -15.47 -28.72
N PRO A 272 -29.50 -15.43 -29.65
CA PRO A 272 -30.58 -16.41 -29.67
C PRO A 272 -30.02 -17.83 -29.77
N ILE A 273 -30.46 -18.72 -28.87
CA ILE A 273 -30.14 -20.16 -28.95
C ILE A 273 -30.53 -20.64 -30.36
N PRO A 274 -29.61 -21.25 -31.13
CA PRO A 274 -29.95 -21.79 -32.44
C PRO A 274 -31.12 -22.78 -32.29
N PRO A 275 -32.14 -22.73 -33.17
CA PRO A 275 -33.28 -23.62 -33.04
C PRO A 275 -32.83 -25.09 -33.03
N PRO A 276 -33.51 -25.97 -32.27
CA PRO A 276 -33.15 -27.39 -32.19
C PRO A 276 -33.09 -28.00 -33.59
N ALA A 277 -32.04 -28.77 -33.87
CA ALA A 277 -31.86 -29.44 -35.16
C ALA A 277 -33.13 -30.25 -35.52
N PRO A 278 -33.58 -30.24 -36.79
CA PRO A 278 -34.77 -30.98 -37.19
C PRO A 278 -34.63 -32.47 -36.88
N VAL A 279 -35.69 -33.05 -36.31
CA VAL A 279 -35.78 -34.49 -36.04
C VAL A 279 -35.59 -35.26 -37.36
N PRO A 280 -34.65 -36.22 -37.44
CA PRO A 280 -34.45 -36.98 -38.67
C PRO A 280 -35.70 -37.82 -39.00
N PRO A 281 -36.08 -37.91 -40.29
CA PRO A 281 -37.28 -38.64 -40.71
C PRO A 281 -37.15 -40.15 -40.43
N PRO A 282 -38.29 -40.85 -40.21
CA PRO A 282 -38.29 -42.27 -39.89
C PRO A 282 -37.72 -43.08 -41.08
N THR A 283 -36.80 -43.97 -40.75
CA THR A 283 -36.12 -44.87 -41.70
C THR A 283 -37.14 -45.75 -42.44
N PRO A 284 -37.17 -45.78 -43.79
CA PRO A 284 -38.00 -46.73 -44.51
C PRO A 284 -37.35 -48.12 -44.46
N THR A 285 -38.11 -49.11 -43.99
CA THR A 285 -37.81 -50.54 -44.15
C THR A 285 -37.81 -50.92 -45.62
N THR A 286 -36.65 -51.36 -46.13
CA THR A 286 -36.49 -51.91 -47.48
C THR A 286 -37.05 -53.34 -47.57
N PRO A 287 -37.91 -53.68 -48.56
CA PRO A 287 -38.10 -55.07 -48.97
C PRO A 287 -37.20 -55.42 -50.16
N THR A 288 -36.59 -56.59 -50.06
CA THR A 288 -35.81 -57.29 -51.09
C THR A 288 -36.71 -57.77 -52.24
N VAL A 289 -36.40 -57.45 -53.51
CA VAL A 289 -36.71 -58.31 -54.69
C VAL A 289 -35.67 -58.12 -55.81
N VAL A 290 -35.38 -59.25 -56.45
CA VAL A 290 -34.35 -59.61 -57.45
C VAL A 290 -34.82 -59.38 -58.89
N THR A 291 -33.97 -58.89 -59.82
CA THR A 291 -33.77 -59.48 -61.18
C THR A 291 -32.64 -58.87 -62.04
N SER A 292 -31.68 -59.73 -62.38
CA SER A 292 -30.93 -59.97 -63.66
C SER A 292 -31.01 -59.00 -64.85
N THR A 293 -29.84 -58.54 -65.37
CA THR A 293 -29.27 -58.97 -66.67
C THR A 293 -27.87 -58.35 -66.91
N ALA A 294 -26.96 -59.12 -67.53
CA ALA A 294 -25.50 -58.91 -67.68
C ALA A 294 -25.11 -58.33 -69.08
N PRO A 295 -23.83 -58.37 -69.55
CA PRO A 295 -22.61 -57.68 -69.08
C PRO A 295 -21.83 -56.98 -70.23
N ILE A 296 -21.01 -55.95 -69.95
CA ILE A 296 -19.85 -55.60 -70.80
C ILE A 296 -18.70 -55.10 -69.92
N GLN A 297 -17.61 -55.88 -69.87
CA GLN A 297 -16.24 -55.46 -69.58
C GLN A 297 -15.57 -55.09 -70.93
N PRO A 298 -14.54 -54.21 -71.01
CA PRO A 298 -13.20 -54.70 -70.64
C PRO A 298 -12.11 -53.68 -70.24
N VAL A 299 -11.02 -54.28 -69.75
CA VAL A 299 -9.60 -53.88 -69.77
C VAL A 299 -9.02 -53.08 -68.60
N VAL A 300 -8.08 -53.78 -67.96
CA VAL A 300 -7.08 -53.41 -66.95
C VAL A 300 -5.85 -52.79 -67.63
N ASP A 301 -5.21 -51.81 -66.99
CA ASP A 301 -3.75 -51.66 -67.08
C ASP A 301 -3.16 -51.26 -65.71
N PRO A 302 -2.25 -52.06 -65.11
CA PRO A 302 -1.63 -51.79 -63.82
C PRO A 302 -0.12 -51.57 -64.00
N SER A 303 0.38 -50.33 -63.96
CA SER A 303 1.82 -50.08 -63.79
C SER A 303 2.16 -48.62 -63.51
N LYS A 304 2.51 -48.33 -62.24
CA LYS A 304 3.81 -47.75 -61.83
C LYS A 304 3.80 -47.36 -60.34
N GLU A 305 4.27 -48.33 -59.54
CA GLU A 305 5.41 -48.25 -58.61
C GLU A 305 5.73 -46.93 -57.87
N LYS A 306 5.59 -47.00 -56.54
CA LYS A 306 6.48 -46.54 -55.44
C LYS A 306 7.81 -45.86 -55.85
N ALA A 307 8.18 -44.77 -55.18
CA ALA A 307 9.23 -44.73 -54.13
C ALA A 307 9.64 -43.28 -53.80
N GLU A 308 10.01 -43.08 -52.53
CA GLU A 308 10.63 -41.91 -51.87
C GLU A 308 9.79 -40.66 -51.58
#